data_AF-A0A9D8TI08-F1
#
_entry.id   AF-A0A9D8TI08-F1
#
_cell.length_a   1.000
_cell.length_b   1.000
_cell.length_c   1.000
_cell.angle_alpha   90.00
_cell.angle_beta   90.00
_cell.angle_gamma   90.00
#
_symmetry.space_group_name_H-M   'P 1'
#
loop_
_entity.id
_entity.type
_entity.pdbx_description
1 polymer ?
#
loop_
_entity_poly.entity_id
_entity_poly.type
_entity_poly.pdbx_seq_one_letter_code
_entity_poly.pdbx_strand_id
1 'polypeptide(L)'
;RVWVVADYDKASNIVNFRAESDTVIVKGLVFLLLKVLSGRTPDEILNAELYFIDEIGLKEHLSPTRSNGLFSMVKQILDYARVFKTM
;
A
#
# COMPACT_ATOMS: atom_id res chain seq x y z
N ARG A 1 8.74 -5.18 11.74
CA ARG A 1 7.27 -5.07 11.64
C ARG A 1 6.91 -3.89 10.75
N VAL A 2 5.66 -3.79 10.29
CA VAL A 2 5.18 -2.65 9.51
C VAL A 2 3.87 -2.19 10.11
N TRP A 3 3.70 -0.88 10.25
CA TRP A 3 2.45 -0.24 10.62
C TRP A 3 2.01 0.63 9.46
N VAL A 4 0.75 0.49 9.06
CA VAL A 4 0.10 1.34 8.06
C VAL A 4 -1.10 1.99 8.74
N VAL A 5 -1.23 3.29 8.60
CA VAL A 5 -2.40 4.06 9.02
C VAL A 5 -3.01 4.72 7.80
N ALA A 6 -4.34 4.77 7.77
CA ALA A 6 -5.11 5.37 6.71
C ALA A 6 -5.98 6.49 7.29
N ASP A 7 -6.02 7.61 6.59
CA ASP A 7 -6.81 8.79 6.91
C ASP A 7 -7.74 9.06 5.73
N TYR A 8 -9.05 8.96 5.96
CA TYR A 8 -10.06 9.10 4.93
C TYR A 8 -10.80 10.42 5.11
N ASP A 9 -10.60 11.34 4.17
CA ASP A 9 -11.35 12.57 4.07
C ASP A 9 -12.65 12.31 3.30
N LYS A 10 -13.77 12.28 4.04
CA LYS A 10 -15.12 12.09 3.46
C LYS A 10 -15.56 13.26 2.58
N ALA A 11 -15.09 14.48 2.84
CA ALA A 11 -15.50 15.65 2.07
C ALA A 11 -14.87 15.64 0.68
N SER A 12 -13.60 15.25 0.57
CA SER A 12 -12.91 15.13 -0.71
C SER A 12 -12.96 13.73 -1.33
N ASN A 13 -13.45 12.72 -0.59
CA ASN A 13 -13.40 11.30 -0.94
C ASN A 13 -11.96 10.78 -1.19
N ILE A 14 -10.97 11.24 -0.41
CA ILE A 14 -9.56 10.89 -0.60
C ILE A 14 -9.02 10.12 0.60
N VAL A 15 -8.27 9.05 0.34
CA VAL A 15 -7.56 8.28 1.35
C VAL A 15 -6.06 8.61 1.30
N ASN A 16 -5.51 9.01 2.44
CA ASN A 16 -4.08 9.21 2.63
C ASN A 16 -3.50 8.12 3.51
N PHE A 17 -2.35 7.58 3.14
CA PHE A 17 -1.68 6.54 3.91
C PHE A 17 -0.36 7.04 4.49
N ARG A 18 -0.04 6.57 5.69
CA ARG A 18 1.29 6.70 6.28
C ARG A 18 1.72 5.33 6.78
N ALA A 19 3.02 5.05 6.71
CA ALA A 19 3.51 3.77 7.18
C ALA A 19 4.95 3.86 7.70
N GLU A 20 5.28 2.94 8.61
CA GLU A 20 6.57 2.86 9.30
C GLU A 20 7.03 1.41 9.41
N SER A 21 8.34 1.16 9.32
CA SER A 21 8.91 -0.18 9.40
C SER A 21 10.27 -0.22 10.08
N ASP A 22 10.51 -1.26 10.89
CA ASP A 22 11.79 -1.45 11.59
C ASP A 22 12.99 -1.73 10.67
N THR A 23 12.75 -2.01 9.37
CA THR A 23 13.84 -2.38 8.44
C THR A 23 13.91 -1.43 7.24
N VAL A 24 15.12 -0.96 6.92
CA VAL A 24 15.38 0.03 5.86
C VAL A 24 14.87 -0.43 4.49
N ILE A 25 15.09 -1.71 4.15
CA ILE A 25 14.62 -2.27 2.88
C ILE A 25 13.09 -2.21 2.79
N VAL A 26 12.39 -2.62 3.85
CA VAL A 26 10.92 -2.61 3.86
C VAL A 26 10.37 -1.18 3.84
N LYS A 27 11.04 -0.20 4.49
CA LYS A 27 10.68 1.22 4.36
C LYS A 27 10.66 1.69 2.90
N GLY A 28 11.68 1.31 2.12
CA GLY A 28 11.75 1.66 0.70
C GLY A 28 10.59 1.08 -0.11
N LEU A 29 10.26 -0.21 0.10
CA LEU A 29 9.14 -0.87 -0.58
C LEU A 29 7.80 -0.22 -0.24
N VAL A 30 7.59 0.06 1.05
CA VAL A 30 6.39 0.73 1.56
C VAL A 30 6.26 2.11 0.92
N PHE A 31 7.34 2.87 0.85
CA PHE A 31 7.33 4.20 0.25
C PHE A 31 6.90 4.16 -1.23
N LEU A 32 7.37 3.18 -2.01
CA LEU A 32 6.96 2.98 -3.40
C LEU A 32 5.47 2.65 -3.50
N LEU A 33 4.96 1.76 -2.64
CA LEU A 33 3.51 1.46 -2.59
C LEU A 33 2.68 2.71 -2.28
N LEU A 34 3.07 3.45 -1.23
CA LEU A 34 2.33 4.64 -0.81
C LEU A 34 2.38 5.77 -1.84
N LYS A 35 3.49 5.91 -2.56
CA LYS A 35 3.61 6.83 -3.71
C LYS A 35 2.55 6.58 -4.77
N VAL A 36 2.16 5.32 -4.97
CA VAL A 36 1.15 4.96 -5.98
C VAL A 36 -0.26 5.05 -5.41
N LEU A 37 -0.48 4.64 -4.16
CA LEU A 37 -1.84 4.41 -3.62
C LEU A 37 -2.38 5.54 -2.73
N SER A 38 -1.53 6.38 -2.15
CA SER A 38 -1.97 7.50 -1.30
C SER A 38 -2.48 8.67 -2.13
N GLY A 39 -3.44 9.42 -1.58
CA GLY A 39 -4.03 10.59 -2.23
C GLY A 39 -5.03 10.21 -3.32
N ARG A 40 -5.67 9.04 -3.19
CA ARG A 40 -6.63 8.49 -4.15
C ARG A 40 -7.96 8.17 -3.50
N THR A 41 -9.00 8.05 -4.31
CA THR A 41 -10.31 7.56 -3.86
C THR A 41 -10.26 6.07 -3.49
N PRO A 42 -11.18 5.59 -2.63
CA PRO A 42 -11.29 4.16 -2.34
C PRO A 42 -11.43 3.29 -3.60
N ASP A 43 -12.19 3.75 -4.59
CA ASP A 43 -12.36 3.04 -5.86
C ASP A 43 -11.08 2.98 -6.69
N GLU A 44 -10.34 4.08 -6.81
CA GLU A 44 -9.06 4.07 -7.52
C GLU A 44 -8.04 3.15 -6.84
N ILE A 45 -8.03 3.08 -5.50
CA ILE A 45 -7.15 2.18 -4.75
C ILE A 45 -7.51 0.72 -5.00
N LEU A 46 -8.80 0.39 -5.02
CA LEU A 46 -9.28 -0.98 -5.26
C LEU A 46 -9.05 -1.45 -6.71
N ASN A 47 -9.07 -0.52 -7.66
CA ASN A 47 -8.82 -0.79 -9.07
C ASN A 47 -7.36 -0.54 -9.49
N ALA A 48 -6.48 -0.18 -8.56
CA ALA A 48 -5.09 0.08 -8.88
C ALA A 48 -4.36 -1.21 -9.28
N GLU A 49 -3.85 -1.24 -10.51
CA GLU A 49 -2.95 -2.29 -10.94
C GLU A 49 -1.54 -2.03 -10.40
N LEU A 50 -1.02 -2.96 -9.62
CA LEU A 50 0.31 -2.86 -9.00
C LEU A 50 1.41 -3.43 -9.91
N TYR A 51 1.30 -3.18 -11.22
CA TYR A 51 2.23 -3.68 -12.24
C TYR A 51 3.69 -3.29 -11.96
N PHE A 52 3.90 -2.12 -11.33
CA PHE A 52 5.23 -1.64 -10.96
C PHE A 52 5.98 -2.58 -10.02
N ILE A 53 5.30 -3.43 -9.24
CA ILE A 53 5.97 -4.41 -8.36
C ILE A 53 6.74 -5.43 -9.21
N ASP A 54 6.19 -5.79 -10.36
CA ASP A 54 6.80 -6.72 -11.31
C ASP A 54 7.79 -5.99 -12.24
N GLU A 55 7.40 -4.85 -12.80
CA GLU A 55 8.23 -4.12 -13.79
C GLU A 55 9.57 -3.63 -13.25
N ILE A 56 9.65 -3.23 -11.98
CA ILE A 56 10.92 -2.77 -11.38
C ILE A 56 11.80 -3.92 -10.88
N GLY A 57 11.41 -5.18 -11.15
CA GLY A 57 12.11 -6.37 -10.65
C GLY A 57 12.04 -6.53 -9.14
N LEU A 58 11.06 -5.90 -8.48
CA LEU A 58 11.00 -5.83 -7.02
C LEU A 58 10.89 -7.24 -6.42
N LYS A 59 10.09 -8.12 -7.03
CA LYS A 59 9.92 -9.51 -6.56
C LYS A 59 11.20 -10.32 -6.66
N GLU A 60 12.04 -10.07 -7.67
CA GLU A 60 13.26 -10.85 -7.94
C GLU A 60 14.38 -10.57 -6.92
N HIS A 61 14.37 -9.37 -6.33
CA HIS A 61 15.36 -8.95 -5.33
C HIS A 61 14.91 -9.15 -3.87
N LEU A 62 13.72 -9.74 -3.66
CA LEU A 62 13.18 -9.99 -2.34
C LEU A 62 13.27 -11.48 -2.00
N SER A 63 13.74 -11.77 -0.78
CA SER A 63 13.62 -13.12 -0.24
C SER A 63 12.13 -13.48 -0.09
N PRO A 64 11.77 -14.78 -0.10
CA PRO A 64 10.38 -15.22 0.02
C PRO A 64 9.63 -14.58 1.21
N THR A 65 10.29 -14.46 2.36
CA THR A 65 9.73 -13.80 3.55
C THR A 65 9.41 -12.32 3.32
N ARG A 66 10.25 -11.59 2.58
CA ARG A 66 10.06 -10.17 2.30
C ARG A 66 8.93 -9.94 1.28
N SER A 67 8.83 -10.80 0.27
CA SER A 67 7.73 -10.78 -0.70
C SER A 67 6.39 -11.00 -0.01
N ASN A 68 6.29 -11.95 0.93
CA ASN A 68 5.08 -12.17 1.72
C ASN A 68 4.70 -10.95 2.58
N GLY A 69 5.69 -10.25 3.12
CA GLY A 69 5.49 -8.98 3.82
C GLY A 69 4.87 -7.93 2.90
N LEU A 70 5.39 -7.79 1.68
CA LEU A 70 4.85 -6.88 0.66
C LEU A 70 3.38 -7.15 0.35
N PHE A 71 3.03 -8.41 0.06
CA PHE A 71 1.66 -8.80 -0.23
C PHE A 71 0.72 -8.54 0.94
N SER A 72 1.18 -8.79 2.18
CA SER A 72 0.40 -8.53 3.38
C SER A 72 0.06 -7.04 3.55
N MET A 73 1.00 -6.15 3.22
CA MET A 73 0.79 -4.70 3.26
C MET A 73 -0.17 -4.23 2.18
N VAL A 74 -0.02 -4.73 0.95
CA VAL A 74 -0.97 -4.47 -0.14
C VAL A 74 -2.37 -4.88 0.28
N LYS A 75 -2.52 -6.08 0.83
CA LYS A 75 -3.80 -6.56 1.34
C LYS A 75 -4.39 -5.63 2.39
N GLN A 76 -3.59 -5.17 3.36
CA GLN A 76 -4.04 -4.24 4.40
C GLN A 76 -4.52 -2.90 3.82
N ILE A 77 -3.82 -2.34 2.84
CA ILE A 77 -4.23 -1.10 2.15
C ILE A 77 -5.56 -1.29 1.42
N LEU A 78 -5.72 -2.40 0.70
CA LEU A 78 -6.98 -2.73 0.01
C LEU A 78 -8.13 -2.95 1.01
N ASP A 79 -7.86 -3.57 2.16
CA ASP A 79 -8.86 -3.78 3.22
C ASP A 79 -9.35 -2.42 3.78
N TYR A 80 -8.47 -1.42 3.98
CA TYR A 80 -8.88 -0.06 4.32
C TYR A 80 -9.79 0.56 3.25
N ALA A 81 -9.39 0.49 1.98
CA ALA A 81 -10.17 1.05 0.88
C ALA A 81 -11.56 0.40 0.75
N ARG A 82 -11.68 -0.92 0.98
CA ARG A 82 -12.98 -1.61 1.00
C ARG A 82 -13.89 -1.05 2.08
N VAL A 83 -13.36 -0.84 3.29
CA VAL A 83 -14.14 -0.27 4.40
C VAL A 83 -14.58 1.15 4.07
N PHE A 84 -13.69 2.01 3.61
CA PHE A 84 -14.00 3.40 3.29
C PHE A 84 -15.00 3.56 2.14
N LYS A 85 -14.97 2.66 1.15
CA LYS A 85 -15.96 2.64 0.07
C LYS A 85 -17.39 2.42 0.56
N THR A 86 -17.55 1.74 1.70
CA THR A 86 -18.87 1.42 2.28
C THR A 86 -19.36 2.43 3.33
N MET A 87 -18.58 3.49 3.60
CA MET A 87 -18.81 4.49 4.66
C MET A 87 -19.34 5.82 4.15
#